data_AF-A0A2R3ITE3-F1
#
_entry.id   AF-A0A2R3ITE3-F1
#
_cell.length_a   1.000
_cell.length_b   1.000
_cell.length_c   1.000
_cell.angle_alpha   90.00
_cell.angle_beta   90.00
_cell.angle_gamma   90.00
#
_symmetry.space_group_name_H-M   'P 1'
#
loop_
_entity.id
_entity.type
_entity.pdbx_description
1 polymer ?
#
loop_
_entity_poly.entity_id
_entity_poly.type
_entity_poly.pdbx_seq_one_letter_code
_entity_poly.pdbx_strand_id
1 'polypeptide(L)'
;MSITLEPSQGAEVKLEMKEGAKVNYLWTANGSVVNYDTHGDPYNAPRDFYHGYGKGRATPEDSGVLEAAFDGKHGWFWRNRTNKPVTVTLRTQGDYISIKRVI
;
A
#
# COMPACT_ATOMS: atom_id res chain seq x y z
N MET A 1 10.42 -4.70 -0.23
CA MET A 1 10.27 -4.39 -1.67
C MET A 1 10.68 -2.94 -1.91
N SER A 2 11.22 -2.62 -3.08
CA SER A 2 11.55 -1.22 -3.46
C SER A 2 11.03 -0.93 -4.87
N ILE A 3 10.39 0.22 -5.06
CA ILE A 3 9.74 0.64 -6.30
C ILE A 3 10.09 2.11 -6.58
N THR A 4 10.69 2.39 -7.74
CA THR A 4 10.87 3.76 -8.22
C THR A 4 9.66 4.20 -9.04
N LEU A 5 9.15 5.40 -8.71
CA LEU A 5 8.05 6.07 -9.35
C LEU A 5 8.57 7.32 -10.05
N GLU A 6 8.46 7.37 -11.38
CA GLU A 6 8.67 8.57 -12.16
C GLU A 6 7.62 9.65 -11.81
N PRO A 7 7.85 10.93 -12.16
CA PRO A 7 6.84 11.97 -11.98
C PRO A 7 5.46 11.55 -12.51
N SER A 8 4.42 11.76 -11.70
CA SER A 8 3.02 11.35 -11.96
C SER A 8 2.71 9.86 -11.96
N GLN A 9 3.72 8.98 -11.88
CA GLN A 9 3.54 7.52 -11.83
C GLN A 9 2.95 7.09 -10.49
N GLY A 10 2.13 6.05 -10.53
CA GLY A 10 1.71 5.31 -9.34
C GLY A 10 2.14 3.84 -9.41
N ALA A 11 2.15 3.19 -8.27
CA ALA A 11 2.30 1.76 -8.15
C ALA A 11 1.42 1.24 -7.01
N GLU A 12 1.09 -0.03 -7.08
CA GLU A 12 0.26 -0.68 -6.08
C GLU A 12 0.86 -2.03 -5.67
N VAL A 13 0.89 -2.26 -4.36
CA VAL A 13 1.32 -3.54 -3.77
C VAL A 13 0.19 -4.04 -2.87
N LYS A 14 -0.20 -5.30 -3.09
CA LYS A 14 -1.24 -5.99 -2.33
C LYS A 14 -0.66 -7.23 -1.65
N LEU A 15 -1.05 -7.40 -0.41
CA LEU A 15 -0.98 -8.63 0.37
C LEU A 15 -2.28 -9.40 0.21
N GLU A 16 -2.20 -10.71 0.05
CA GLU A 16 -3.34 -11.61 0.22
C GLU A 16 -3.40 -12.04 1.68
N MET A 17 -4.51 -11.75 2.37
CA MET A 17 -4.64 -11.94 3.82
C MET A 17 -5.98 -12.57 4.16
N LYS A 18 -5.99 -13.32 5.27
CA LYS A 18 -7.21 -13.81 5.93
C LYS A 18 -7.76 -12.75 6.88
N GLU A 19 -9.07 -12.73 7.08
CA GLU A 19 -9.71 -11.85 8.05
C GLU A 19 -9.04 -11.96 9.43
N GLY A 20 -8.79 -10.81 10.06
CA GLY A 20 -8.12 -10.70 11.36
C GLY A 20 -6.60 -10.90 11.32
N ALA A 21 -6.02 -11.33 10.19
CA ALA A 21 -4.56 -11.43 10.05
C ALA A 21 -3.92 -10.03 10.17
N LYS A 22 -2.76 -9.96 10.83
CA LYS A 22 -2.08 -8.69 11.14
C LYS A 22 -0.69 -8.64 10.52
N VAL A 23 -0.38 -7.51 9.90
CA VAL A 23 0.93 -7.23 9.30
C VAL A 23 1.45 -5.90 9.78
N ASN A 24 2.61 -5.92 10.46
CA ASN A 24 3.37 -4.71 10.71
C ASN A 24 3.95 -4.21 9.37
N TYR A 25 3.80 -2.93 9.09
CA TYR A 25 4.35 -2.32 7.89
C TYR A 25 5.11 -1.03 8.20
N LEU A 26 6.07 -0.74 7.31
CA LEU A 26 6.71 0.55 7.17
C LEU A 26 6.95 0.77 5.69
N TRP A 27 6.54 1.92 5.17
CA TRP A 27 7.04 2.39 3.88
C TRP A 27 7.67 3.77 3.99
N THR A 28 8.69 4.02 3.18
CA THR A 28 9.40 5.32 3.13
C THR A 28 9.58 5.73 1.67
N ALA A 29 9.54 7.04 1.40
CA ALA A 29 9.70 7.64 0.07
C ALA A 29 11.09 8.25 -0.11
N ASN A 30 12.15 7.54 0.32
CA ASN A 30 13.57 7.92 0.18
C ASN A 30 13.93 9.39 0.48
N GLY A 31 13.31 9.99 1.50
CA GLY A 31 13.51 11.41 1.87
C GLY A 31 12.72 12.42 1.03
N SER A 32 11.91 11.95 0.08
CA SER A 32 10.92 12.70 -0.68
C SER A 32 9.51 12.45 -0.10
N VAL A 33 8.46 12.67 -0.91
CA VAL A 33 7.06 12.50 -0.52
C VAL A 33 6.22 11.85 -1.62
N VAL A 34 5.18 11.11 -1.23
CA VAL A 34 4.17 10.53 -2.12
C VAL A 34 2.76 10.79 -1.59
N ASN A 35 1.76 10.74 -2.48
CA ASN A 35 0.39 10.52 -2.06
C ASN A 35 0.17 9.03 -1.88
N TYR A 36 -0.65 8.62 -0.91
CA TYR A 36 -0.92 7.20 -0.67
C TYR A 36 -2.38 6.92 -0.34
N ASP A 37 -2.78 5.69 -0.58
CA ASP A 37 -4.06 5.10 -0.18
C ASP A 37 -3.86 3.64 0.24
N THR A 38 -3.94 3.39 1.53
CA THR A 38 -3.92 2.05 2.12
C THR A 38 -5.35 1.53 2.15
N HIS A 39 -5.64 0.45 1.44
CA HIS A 39 -7.01 -0.04 1.26
C HIS A 39 -7.06 -1.55 0.96
N GLY A 40 -8.26 -2.12 1.07
CA GLY A 40 -8.50 -3.53 0.82
C GLY A 40 -9.76 -3.82 0.02
N ASP A 41 -9.77 -5.00 -0.59
CA ASP A 41 -10.83 -5.53 -1.45
C ASP A 41 -11.05 -7.02 -1.13
N PRO A 42 -12.28 -7.46 -0.83
CA PRO A 42 -12.56 -8.90 -0.73
C PRO A 42 -12.37 -9.54 -2.12
N TYR A 43 -12.20 -10.87 -2.16
CA TYR A 43 -11.92 -11.58 -3.43
C TYR A 43 -12.90 -11.27 -4.56
N ASN A 44 -14.17 -11.01 -4.23
CA ASN A 44 -15.25 -10.70 -5.17
C ASN A 44 -15.84 -9.30 -4.90
N ALA A 45 -14.99 -8.31 -4.68
CA ALA A 45 -15.40 -6.93 -4.41
C ALA A 45 -16.37 -6.41 -5.50
N PRO A 46 -17.54 -5.86 -5.11
CA PRO A 46 -18.38 -5.08 -6.00
C PRO A 46 -17.61 -3.91 -6.63
N ARG A 47 -18.02 -3.47 -7.82
CA ARG A 47 -17.33 -2.40 -8.57
C ARG A 47 -17.09 -1.12 -7.75
N ASP A 48 -18.04 -0.75 -6.89
CA ASP A 48 -17.99 0.48 -6.10
C ASP A 48 -17.58 0.22 -4.64
N PHE A 49 -17.06 -0.98 -4.34
CA PHE A 49 -16.57 -1.29 -3.01
C PHE A 49 -15.27 -0.54 -2.72
N TYR A 50 -15.18 0.01 -1.52
CA TYR A 50 -13.95 0.61 -1.02
C TYR A 50 -13.86 0.40 0.49
N HIS A 51 -12.74 -0.12 0.95
CA HIS A 51 -12.38 -0.17 2.36
C HIS A 51 -11.01 0.45 2.56
N GLY A 52 -10.97 1.66 3.12
CA GLY A 52 -9.73 2.40 3.38
C GLY A 52 -9.23 2.20 4.81
N TYR A 53 -7.95 1.89 4.96
CA TYR A 53 -7.22 1.85 6.23
C TYR A 53 -6.54 3.19 6.54
N GLY A 54 -6.25 3.99 5.52
CA GLY A 54 -5.65 5.32 5.68
C GLY A 54 -5.20 5.90 4.36
N LYS A 55 -5.24 7.23 4.24
CA LYS A 55 -4.84 7.93 3.01
C LYS A 55 -4.20 9.27 3.34
N GLY A 56 -3.31 9.73 2.48
CA GLY A 56 -2.60 10.98 2.69
C GLY A 56 -1.99 11.56 1.42
N ARG A 57 -1.49 12.77 1.55
CA ARG A 57 -0.85 13.53 0.46
C ARG A 57 0.47 14.10 0.95
N ALA A 58 1.44 14.14 0.05
CA ALA A 58 2.79 14.65 0.34
C ALA A 58 3.38 14.05 1.63
N THR A 59 3.26 12.73 1.78
CA THR A 59 3.69 11.99 2.97
C THR A 59 5.04 11.33 2.72
N PRO A 60 6.05 11.53 3.59
CA PRO A 60 7.39 10.98 3.40
C PRO A 60 7.49 9.50 3.77
N GLU A 61 6.70 9.06 4.75
CA GLU A 61 6.66 7.70 5.27
C GLU A 61 5.37 7.46 6.05
N ASP A 62 5.00 6.20 6.20
CA ASP A 62 3.93 5.77 7.12
C ASP A 62 4.23 4.36 7.63
N SER A 63 3.76 4.06 8.82
CA SER A 63 3.97 2.78 9.49
C SER A 63 2.83 2.45 10.43
N GLY A 64 2.59 1.16 10.62
CA GLY A 64 1.54 0.71 11.53
C GLY A 64 1.29 -0.79 11.43
N VAL A 65 0.12 -1.19 11.91
CA VAL A 65 -0.39 -2.56 11.78
C VAL A 65 -1.57 -2.53 10.82
N LEU A 66 -1.46 -3.28 9.73
CA LEU A 66 -2.56 -3.55 8.82
C LEU A 66 -3.25 -4.83 9.30
N GLU A 67 -4.46 -4.70 9.84
CA GLU A 67 -5.33 -5.80 10.22
C GLU A 67 -6.39 -5.99 9.15
N ALA A 68 -6.44 -7.17 8.53
CA ALA A 68 -7.35 -7.44 7.43
C ALA A 68 -8.80 -7.47 7.93
N ALA A 69 -9.64 -6.55 7.45
CA ALA A 69 -11.06 -6.49 7.79
C ALA A 69 -11.91 -7.62 7.18
N PHE A 70 -11.33 -8.39 6.25
CA PHE A 70 -11.96 -9.49 5.55
C PHE A 70 -10.91 -10.33 4.81
N ASP A 71 -11.30 -11.55 4.43
CA ASP A 71 -10.58 -12.37 3.48
C ASP A 71 -10.44 -11.65 2.13
N GLY A 72 -9.20 -11.39 1.69
CA GLY A 72 -8.99 -10.70 0.42
C GLY A 72 -7.61 -10.08 0.26
N LYS A 73 -7.58 -8.99 -0.52
CA LYS A 73 -6.36 -8.28 -0.89
C LYS A 73 -6.30 -6.95 -0.16
N HIS A 74 -5.18 -6.66 0.49
CA HIS A 74 -4.99 -5.46 1.31
C HIS A 74 -3.62 -4.88 1.03
N GLY A 75 -3.48 -3.57 0.98
CA GLY A 75 -2.16 -2.99 0.78
C GLY A 75 -2.21 -1.53 0.43
N TRP A 76 -1.25 -1.10 -0.38
CA TRP A 76 -0.90 0.30 -0.55
C TRP A 76 -0.85 0.65 -2.03
N PHE A 77 -1.52 1.74 -2.36
CA PHE A 77 -1.27 2.51 -3.57
C PHE A 77 -0.43 3.73 -3.22
N TRP A 78 0.59 4.03 -4.04
CA TRP A 78 1.35 5.27 -3.97
C TRP A 78 1.32 6.01 -5.29
N ARG A 79 1.40 7.33 -5.23
CA ARG A 79 1.55 8.18 -6.41
C ARG A 79 2.56 9.29 -6.17
N ASN A 80 3.56 9.35 -7.06
CA ASN A 80 4.50 10.44 -7.08
C ASN A 80 3.87 11.68 -7.73
N ARG A 81 3.74 12.76 -6.97
CA ARG A 81 3.28 14.09 -7.46
C ARG A 81 4.40 15.12 -7.52
N THR A 82 5.63 14.71 -7.24
CA THR A 82 6.81 15.56 -7.39
C THR A 82 7.29 15.57 -8.84
N ASN A 83 8.25 16.45 -9.14
CA ASN A 83 8.87 16.57 -10.46
C ASN A 83 10.19 15.77 -10.60
N LYS A 84 10.51 14.90 -9.63
CA LYS A 84 11.69 14.03 -9.64
C LYS A 84 11.27 12.58 -9.36
N PRO A 85 12.08 11.57 -9.77
CA PRO A 85 11.84 10.19 -9.37
C PRO A 85 11.84 10.02 -7.86
N VAL A 86 10.93 9.19 -7.34
CA VAL A 86 10.82 8.86 -5.91
C VAL A 86 10.86 7.35 -5.74
N THR A 87 11.67 6.85 -4.81
CA THR A 87 11.76 5.42 -4.52
C THR A 87 11.02 5.09 -3.23
N VAL A 88 9.93 4.37 -3.36
CA VAL A 88 9.18 3.83 -2.22
C VAL A 88 9.76 2.48 -1.81
N THR A 89 10.19 2.37 -0.55
CA THR A 89 10.61 1.09 0.05
C THR A 89 9.54 0.63 1.03
N LEU A 90 8.92 -0.52 0.77
CA LEU A 90 7.96 -1.18 1.65
C LEU A 90 8.62 -2.35 2.40
N ARG A 91 8.45 -2.39 3.72
CA ARG A 91 8.79 -3.49 4.61
C ARG A 91 7.50 -3.99 5.28
N THR A 92 7.33 -5.30 5.31
CA THR A 92 6.17 -5.96 5.91
C THR A 92 6.63 -7.16 6.72
N GLN A 93 6.00 -7.37 7.88
CA GLN A 93 6.22 -8.55 8.72
C GLN A 93 4.92 -8.94 9.43
N GLY A 94 4.49 -10.19 9.24
CA GLY A 94 3.28 -10.73 9.84
C GLY A 94 2.59 -11.71 8.90
N ASP A 95 1.32 -11.93 9.15
CA ASP A 95 0.57 -13.03 8.54
C ASP A 95 -0.08 -12.59 7.21
N TYR A 96 0.57 -12.95 6.11
CA TYR A 96 0.02 -12.83 4.76
C TYR A 96 0.39 -14.05 3.92
N ILE A 97 -0.52 -14.44 3.03
CA ILE A 97 -0.37 -15.60 2.15
C ILE A 97 0.61 -15.28 1.02
N SER A 98 0.47 -14.10 0.41
CA SER A 98 1.32 -13.66 -0.68
C SER A 98 1.46 -12.14 -0.71
N ILE A 99 2.53 -11.64 -1.33
CA ILE A 99 2.75 -10.22 -1.62
C ILE A 99 3.00 -10.05 -3.11
N LYS A 100 2.28 -9.13 -3.76
CA LYS A 100 2.38 -8.88 -5.20
C LYS A 100 2.31 -7.40 -5.50
N ARG A 101 3.11 -6.96 -6.48
CA ARG A 101 2.91 -5.68 -7.16
C ARG A 101 1.86 -5.87 -8.26
N VAL A 102 0.85 -5.01 -8.32
CA VAL A 102 -0.31 -5.15 -9.23
C VAL A 102 -0.43 -4.03 -10.25
N ILE A 103 0.32 -2.93 -10.08
CA ILE A 103 0.49 -1.81 -11.03
C ILE A 103 1.96 -1.37 -11.01
#